data_AF-A0AAV4JC24-F1
#
_entry.id   AF-A0AAV4JC24-F1
#
_cell.length_a   1.000
_cell.length_b   1.000
_cell.length_c   1.000
_cell.angle_alpha   90.00
_cell.angle_beta   90.00
_cell.angle_gamma   90.00
#
_symmetry.space_group_name_H-M   'P 1'
#
loop_
_entity.id
_entity.type
_entity.pdbx_description
1 polymer ?
#
loop_
_entity_poly.entity_id
_entity_poly.type
_entity_poly.pdbx_seq_one_letter_code
_entity_poly.pdbx_strand_id
1 'polypeptide(L)'
;MLKRLRDAILGLHAFTGCDSTSCFAGKGKLKPLKMLQGDQDLQNTFSRLGTSQIISNPDKQKLEAFVCQLYGKPFHTSVNKVRYDEVRQCFRVKKGILSNSQGVDLSHMPPCQDVLMLHTQRANFQTQIWRASSSNFPDLPKPEDNGWQFSPSGEFEVKWFSKDFIPKELQDILRK
;
A
#
# COMPACT_ATOMS: atom_id res chain seq x y z
N MET A 1 14.00 -17.98 -15.00
CA MET A 1 12.69 -17.78 -14.35
C MET A 1 12.80 -17.83 -12.83
N LEU A 2 13.34 -18.90 -12.24
CA LEU A 2 13.41 -19.10 -10.78
C LEU A 2 14.19 -18.01 -9.98
N LYS A 3 15.32 -17.52 -10.49
CA LYS A 3 16.15 -16.52 -9.79
C LYS A 3 15.41 -15.20 -9.53
N ARG A 4 14.64 -14.72 -10.51
CA ARG A 4 13.91 -13.44 -10.40
C ARG A 4 12.75 -13.51 -9.42
N LEU A 5 11.99 -14.61 -9.46
CA LEU A 5 10.92 -14.86 -8.52
C LEU A 5 11.43 -14.91 -7.08
N ARG A 6 12.58 -15.58 -6.85
CA ARG A 6 13.26 -15.59 -5.55
C ARG A 6 13.58 -14.18 -5.07
N ASP A 7 14.15 -13.34 -5.93
CA ASP A 7 14.56 -11.98 -5.53
C ASP A 7 13.35 -11.05 -5.32
N ALA A 8 12.22 -11.33 -5.95
CA ALA A 8 10.97 -10.59 -5.82
C ALA A 8 10.12 -10.99 -4.60
N ILE A 9 10.30 -12.21 -4.07
CA ILE A 9 9.39 -12.74 -3.04
C ILE A 9 9.48 -11.97 -1.72
N LEU A 10 10.67 -11.46 -1.37
CA LEU A 10 10.87 -10.63 -0.19
C LEU A 10 10.05 -9.34 -0.30
N GLY A 11 10.18 -8.64 -1.42
CA GLY A 11 9.41 -7.43 -1.71
C GLY A 11 7.91 -7.68 -1.72
N LEU A 12 7.45 -8.76 -2.37
CA LEU A 12 6.04 -9.14 -2.39
C LEU A 12 5.52 -9.45 -0.99
N HIS A 13 6.29 -10.18 -0.17
CA HIS A 13 5.90 -10.56 1.17
C HIS A 13 5.74 -9.33 2.08
N ALA A 14 6.73 -8.43 2.09
CA ALA A 14 6.63 -7.17 2.85
C ALA A 14 5.48 -6.29 2.35
N PHE A 15 5.26 -6.24 1.03
CA PHE A 15 4.26 -5.36 0.43
C PHE A 15 2.83 -5.88 0.58
N THR A 16 2.61 -7.19 0.60
CA THR A 16 1.26 -7.77 0.81
C THR A 16 0.88 -7.88 2.29
N GLY A 17 1.85 -7.65 3.19
CA GLY A 17 1.70 -7.62 4.64
C GLY A 17 2.58 -8.66 5.32
N CYS A 18 3.37 -8.21 6.29
CA CYS A 18 4.12 -9.03 7.25
C CYS A 18 3.98 -8.42 8.66
N ASP A 19 4.67 -8.98 9.66
CA ASP A 19 4.54 -8.52 11.05
C ASP A 19 4.85 -7.03 11.23
N SER A 20 5.76 -6.50 10.41
CA SER A 20 6.16 -5.09 10.43
C SER A 20 5.46 -4.22 9.40
N THR A 21 4.48 -4.69 8.63
CA THR A 21 3.83 -3.84 7.61
C THR A 21 2.32 -4.02 7.63
N SER A 22 1.58 -2.99 7.20
CA SER A 22 0.14 -3.10 7.02
C SER A 22 -0.21 -4.15 5.95
N CYS A 23 -1.43 -4.67 5.97
CA CYS A 23 -1.94 -5.59 4.96
C CYS A 23 -3.15 -5.01 4.22
N PHE A 24 -3.49 -5.58 3.07
CA PHE A 24 -4.66 -5.20 2.30
C PHE A 24 -5.88 -6.00 2.78
N ALA A 25 -6.93 -5.31 3.21
CA ALA A 25 -8.13 -5.94 3.79
C ALA A 25 -8.77 -6.98 2.85
N GLY A 26 -8.96 -8.19 3.35
CA GLY A 26 -9.54 -9.31 2.60
C GLY A 26 -8.67 -9.81 1.43
N LYS A 27 -7.37 -9.44 1.36
CA LYS A 27 -6.46 -9.89 0.30
C LYS A 27 -5.37 -10.80 0.90
N GLY A 28 -5.51 -12.11 0.70
CA GLY A 28 -4.47 -13.09 1.04
C GLY A 28 -3.29 -13.09 0.07
N LYS A 29 -2.21 -13.80 0.39
CA LYS A 29 -0.95 -13.84 -0.38
C LYS A 29 -1.01 -14.70 -1.66
N LEU A 30 -1.97 -15.60 -1.76
CA LEU A 30 -2.06 -16.54 -2.90
C LEU A 30 -2.31 -15.81 -4.23
N LYS A 31 -3.26 -14.87 -4.27
CA LYS A 31 -3.58 -14.10 -5.49
C LYS A 31 -2.39 -13.21 -5.93
N PRO A 32 -1.80 -12.37 -5.07
CA PRO A 32 -0.54 -11.66 -5.32
C PRO A 32 0.58 -12.54 -5.86
N LEU A 33 0.80 -13.72 -5.29
CA LEU A 33 1.86 -14.62 -5.72
C LEU A 33 1.62 -15.14 -7.14
N LYS A 34 0.38 -15.53 -7.47
CA LYS A 34 0.02 -15.94 -8.83
C LYS A 34 0.20 -14.79 -9.84
N MET A 35 -0.19 -13.57 -9.45
CA MET A 35 0.03 -12.37 -10.28
C MET A 35 1.53 -12.14 -10.54
N LEU A 36 2.37 -12.25 -9.50
CA LEU A 36 3.82 -12.12 -9.62
C LEU A 36 4.43 -13.20 -10.53
N GLN A 37 3.98 -14.45 -10.41
CA GLN A 37 4.49 -15.56 -11.21
C GLN A 37 4.20 -15.38 -12.72
N GLY A 38 3.07 -14.77 -13.07
CA GLY A 38 2.64 -14.55 -14.45
C GLY A 38 3.20 -13.29 -15.12
N ASP A 39 3.89 -12.42 -14.38
CA ASP A 39 4.28 -11.10 -14.87
C ASP A 39 5.77 -10.79 -14.57
N GLN A 40 6.57 -10.73 -15.63
CA GLN A 40 8.01 -10.47 -15.53
C GLN A 40 8.33 -9.04 -15.10
N ASP A 41 7.46 -8.09 -15.42
CA ASP A 41 7.60 -6.69 -15.05
C ASP A 41 7.28 -6.48 -13.57
N LEU A 42 6.28 -7.18 -13.04
CA LEU A 42 6.05 -7.25 -11.60
C LEU A 42 7.22 -7.91 -10.88
N GLN A 43 7.78 -9.01 -11.40
CA GLN A 43 8.98 -9.63 -10.82
C GLN A 43 10.14 -8.64 -10.74
N ASN A 44 10.40 -7.88 -11.80
CA ASN A 44 11.45 -6.86 -11.82
C ASN A 44 11.15 -5.71 -10.84
N THR A 45 9.89 -5.30 -10.71
CA THR A 45 9.47 -4.23 -9.80
C THR A 45 9.65 -4.64 -8.35
N PHE A 46 9.15 -5.82 -7.96
CA PHE A 46 9.27 -6.33 -6.61
C PHE A 46 10.70 -6.73 -6.25
N SER A 47 11.53 -7.15 -7.20
CA SER A 47 12.94 -7.45 -6.93
C SER A 47 13.79 -6.20 -6.65
N ARG A 48 13.33 -5.01 -7.07
CA ARG A 48 13.98 -3.73 -6.74
C ARG A 48 13.63 -3.22 -5.34
N LEU A 49 12.55 -3.68 -4.73
CA LEU A 49 12.23 -3.30 -3.35
C LEU A 49 13.36 -3.72 -2.40
N GLY A 50 13.75 -2.81 -1.52
CA GLY A 50 14.85 -2.94 -0.56
C GLY A 50 16.25 -2.82 -1.15
N THR A 51 16.40 -2.56 -2.46
CA THR A 51 17.73 -2.35 -3.09
C THR A 51 18.24 -0.92 -2.97
N SER A 52 17.33 0.03 -2.74
CA SER A 52 17.64 1.43 -2.45
C SER A 52 16.56 2.00 -1.52
N GLN A 53 16.89 3.08 -0.81
CA GLN A 53 15.94 3.80 0.04
C GLN A 53 14.83 4.48 -0.79
N ILE A 54 15.16 4.98 -1.99
CA ILE A 54 14.23 5.73 -2.84
C ILE A 54 13.65 4.80 -3.91
N ILE A 55 12.32 4.68 -3.89
CA ILE A 55 11.59 3.91 -4.89
C ILE A 55 11.31 4.81 -6.09
N SER A 56 11.65 4.33 -7.29
CA SER A 56 11.46 5.08 -8.53
C SER A 56 9.98 5.36 -8.80
N ASN A 57 9.66 6.48 -9.46
CA ASN A 57 8.28 6.80 -9.85
C ASN A 57 7.64 5.71 -10.73
N PRO A 58 8.33 5.12 -11.73
CA PRO A 58 7.80 4.00 -12.48
C PRO A 58 7.45 2.78 -11.61
N ASP A 59 8.27 2.46 -10.61
CA ASP A 59 8.00 1.36 -9.69
C ASP A 59 6.78 1.65 -8.81
N LYS A 60 6.65 2.87 -8.29
CA LYS A 60 5.46 3.30 -7.53
C LYS A 60 4.18 3.17 -8.35
N GLN A 61 4.20 3.59 -9.62
CA GLN A 61 3.06 3.46 -10.53
C GLN A 61 2.70 2.00 -10.80
N LYS A 62 3.70 1.13 -11.01
CA LYS A 62 3.48 -0.31 -11.19
C LYS A 62 2.91 -0.97 -9.94
N LEU A 63 3.38 -0.59 -8.75
CA LEU A 63 2.86 -1.06 -7.47
C LEU A 63 1.41 -0.57 -7.24
N GLU A 64 1.07 0.66 -7.63
CA GLU A 64 -0.30 1.18 -7.56
C GLU A 64 -1.25 0.43 -8.52
N ALA A 65 -0.82 0.18 -9.76
CA ALA A 65 -1.57 -0.63 -10.72
C ALA A 65 -1.75 -2.09 -10.23
N PHE A 66 -0.71 -2.67 -9.63
CA PHE A 66 -0.79 -3.98 -8.99
C PHE A 66 -1.87 -4.02 -7.90
N VAL A 67 -1.95 -2.98 -7.05
CA VAL A 67 -3.02 -2.89 -6.04
C VAL A 67 -4.39 -2.74 -6.69
N CYS A 68 -4.53 -1.94 -7.76
CA CYS A 68 -5.80 -1.86 -8.50
C CYS A 68 -6.25 -3.26 -9.00
N GLN A 69 -5.34 -4.02 -9.61
CA GLN A 69 -5.60 -5.40 -10.05
C GLN A 69 -5.92 -6.35 -8.88
N LEU A 70 -5.24 -6.20 -7.73
CA LEU A 70 -5.51 -6.97 -6.52
C LEU A 70 -6.96 -6.75 -6.03
N TYR A 71 -7.48 -5.54 -6.19
CA TYR A 71 -8.86 -5.15 -5.91
C TYR A 71 -9.83 -5.40 -7.09
N GLY A 72 -9.40 -6.12 -8.13
CA GLY A 72 -10.27 -6.55 -9.23
C GLY A 72 -10.44 -5.52 -10.34
N LYS A 73 -9.57 -4.50 -10.40
CA LYS A 73 -9.56 -3.44 -11.42
C LYS A 73 -8.27 -3.49 -12.25
N PRO A 74 -8.07 -4.49 -13.11
CA PRO A 74 -6.80 -4.74 -13.82
C PRO A 74 -6.39 -3.62 -14.79
N PHE A 75 -7.34 -2.79 -15.26
CA PHE A 75 -7.09 -1.71 -16.21
C PHE A 75 -6.94 -0.34 -15.54
N HIS A 76 -7.06 -0.28 -14.21
CA HIS A 76 -6.87 0.94 -13.45
C HIS A 76 -5.42 1.06 -12.99
N THR A 77 -4.88 2.26 -13.06
CA THR A 77 -3.53 2.61 -12.59
C THR A 77 -3.54 3.52 -11.37
N SER A 78 -4.71 3.95 -10.91
CA SER A 78 -4.86 4.80 -9.74
C SER A 78 -5.87 4.25 -8.73
N VAL A 79 -5.42 4.02 -7.49
CA VAL A 79 -6.29 3.54 -6.41
C VAL A 79 -7.32 4.59 -6.02
N ASN A 80 -6.99 5.87 -6.11
CA ASN A 80 -7.95 6.96 -5.86
C ASN A 80 -9.08 6.95 -6.90
N LYS A 81 -8.76 6.68 -8.17
CA LYS A 81 -9.77 6.52 -9.22
C LYS A 81 -10.66 5.31 -8.96
N VAL A 82 -10.08 4.17 -8.56
CA VAL A 82 -10.86 2.99 -8.15
C VAL A 82 -11.81 3.33 -7.00
N ARG A 83 -11.33 3.98 -5.93
CA ARG A 83 -12.16 4.41 -4.80
C ARG A 83 -13.32 5.30 -5.23
N TYR A 84 -13.06 6.30 -6.07
CA TYR A 84 -14.09 7.18 -6.61
C TYR A 84 -15.14 6.41 -7.41
N ASP A 85 -14.71 5.50 -8.29
CA ASP A 85 -15.61 4.72 -9.15
C ASP A 85 -16.48 3.77 -8.31
N GLU A 86 -15.93 3.11 -7.29
CA GLU A 86 -16.66 2.24 -6.36
C GLU A 86 -17.73 3.02 -5.58
N VAL A 87 -17.33 4.13 -4.96
CA VAL A 87 -18.24 5.02 -4.24
C VAL A 87 -19.36 5.51 -5.16
N ARG A 88 -19.00 5.99 -6.35
CA ARG A 88 -19.98 6.45 -7.34
C ARG A 88 -20.93 5.32 -7.75
N GLN A 89 -20.44 4.10 -7.93
CA GLN A 89 -21.27 2.95 -8.27
C GLN A 89 -22.27 2.64 -7.14
N CYS A 90 -21.83 2.60 -5.90
CA CYS A 90 -22.69 2.37 -4.73
C CYS A 90 -23.84 3.40 -4.65
N PHE A 91 -23.56 4.66 -4.94
CA PHE A 91 -24.56 5.73 -4.86
C PHE A 91 -25.42 5.88 -6.13
N ARG A 92 -24.99 5.42 -7.30
CA ARG A 92 -25.83 5.39 -8.52
C ARG A 92 -27.01 4.43 -8.43
N VAL A 93 -26.95 3.43 -7.54
CA VAL A 93 -28.02 2.43 -7.36
C VAL A 93 -29.27 3.02 -6.67
N LYS A 94 -29.19 4.21 -6.05
CA LYS A 94 -30.36 4.91 -5.47
C LYS A 94 -30.54 6.28 -6.13
N LYS A 95 -31.75 6.57 -6.60
CA LYS A 95 -32.16 7.88 -7.14
C LYS A 95 -31.88 8.99 -6.12
N GLY A 96 -30.76 9.70 -6.31
CA GLY A 96 -30.57 11.09 -5.87
C GLY A 96 -30.43 11.38 -4.38
N ILE A 97 -30.59 10.42 -3.46
CA ILE A 97 -30.43 10.66 -2.02
C ILE A 97 -29.48 9.63 -1.42
N LEU A 98 -28.41 10.12 -0.78
CA LEU A 98 -27.52 9.34 0.08
C LEU A 98 -28.35 8.80 1.26
N SER A 99 -28.99 7.64 1.09
CA SER A 99 -29.77 7.04 2.18
C SER A 99 -28.84 6.23 3.09
N ASN A 100 -28.86 6.51 4.40
CA ASN A 100 -28.14 5.74 5.44
C ASN A 100 -28.58 4.26 5.55
N SER A 101 -29.58 3.82 4.78
CA SER A 101 -30.28 2.54 4.97
C SER A 101 -29.60 1.31 4.37
N GLN A 102 -28.52 1.46 3.59
CA GLN A 102 -27.65 0.37 3.16
C GLN A 102 -26.23 0.90 3.21
N GLY A 103 -25.52 0.61 4.30
CA GLY A 103 -24.13 1.04 4.46
C GLY A 103 -23.29 0.55 3.29
N VAL A 104 -22.47 1.44 2.73
CA VAL A 104 -21.38 1.02 1.86
C VAL A 104 -20.32 0.43 2.77
N ASP A 105 -20.01 -0.86 2.59
CA ASP A 105 -18.86 -1.44 3.30
C ASP A 105 -17.56 -0.91 2.68
N LEU A 106 -17.07 0.18 3.27
CA LEU A 106 -15.86 0.87 2.87
C LEU A 106 -14.60 0.03 3.13
N SER A 107 -14.68 -1.07 3.91
CA SER A 107 -13.54 -1.94 4.21
C SER A 107 -13.02 -2.68 2.98
N HIS A 108 -13.85 -2.85 1.95
CA HIS A 108 -13.48 -3.51 0.70
C HIS A 108 -12.80 -2.59 -0.32
N MET A 109 -12.71 -1.29 -0.06
CA MET A 109 -12.01 -0.36 -0.94
C MET A 109 -10.49 -0.51 -0.85
N PRO A 110 -9.75 -0.22 -1.94
CA PRO A 110 -8.30 -0.10 -1.84
C PRO A 110 -7.92 1.09 -0.95
N PRO A 111 -6.69 1.11 -0.39
CA PRO A 111 -6.19 2.28 0.32
C PRO A 111 -6.18 3.51 -0.60
N CYS A 112 -6.24 4.72 -0.03
CA CYS A 112 -5.95 5.91 -0.82
C CYS A 112 -4.47 5.92 -1.24
N GLN A 113 -4.15 6.70 -2.27
CA GLN A 113 -2.79 6.75 -2.81
C GLN A 113 -1.76 7.15 -1.74
N ASP A 114 -2.11 8.09 -0.86
CA ASP A 114 -1.20 8.57 0.19
C ASP A 114 -0.81 7.47 1.18
N VAL A 115 -1.82 6.77 1.72
CA VAL A 115 -1.63 5.59 2.58
C VAL A 115 -0.85 4.50 1.86
N LEU A 116 -1.14 4.28 0.57
CA LEU A 116 -0.43 3.29 -0.24
C LEU A 116 1.05 3.66 -0.40
N MET A 117 1.38 4.94 -0.60
CA MET A 117 2.78 5.36 -0.75
C MET A 117 3.57 5.19 0.55
N LEU A 118 2.98 5.52 1.70
CA LEU A 118 3.59 5.28 3.02
C LEU A 118 3.76 3.78 3.30
N HIS A 119 2.76 2.96 2.95
CA HIS A 119 2.87 1.50 3.02
C HIS A 119 3.97 0.95 2.11
N THR A 120 4.10 1.51 0.91
CA THR A 120 5.14 1.13 -0.06
C THR A 120 6.53 1.44 0.49
N GLN A 121 6.70 2.57 1.18
CA GLN A 121 7.95 2.91 1.88
C GLN A 121 8.27 1.93 3.01
N ARG A 122 7.28 1.59 3.86
CA ARG A 122 7.46 0.59 4.93
C ARG A 122 7.87 -0.77 4.37
N ALA A 123 7.21 -1.22 3.31
CA ALA A 123 7.54 -2.49 2.66
C ALA A 123 8.95 -2.49 2.05
N ASN A 124 9.37 -1.37 1.46
CA ASN A 124 10.71 -1.20 0.92
C ASN A 124 11.76 -1.26 2.03
N PHE A 125 11.55 -0.54 3.12
CA PHE A 125 12.42 -0.53 4.29
C PHE A 125 12.54 -1.92 4.93
N GLN A 126 11.41 -2.60 5.15
CA GLN A 126 11.41 -3.96 5.68
C GLN A 126 12.21 -4.93 4.77
N THR A 127 12.06 -4.77 3.45
CA THR A 127 12.81 -5.57 2.48
C THR A 127 14.31 -5.24 2.53
N GLN A 128 14.68 -3.98 2.76
CA GLN A 128 16.07 -3.56 2.92
C GLN A 128 16.72 -4.20 4.15
N ILE A 129 16.00 -4.26 5.29
CA ILE A 129 16.44 -4.96 6.50
C ILE A 129 16.75 -6.43 6.18
N TRP A 130 15.83 -7.15 5.53
CA TRP A 130 16.04 -8.56 5.20
C TRP A 130 17.19 -8.78 4.23
N ARG A 131 17.37 -7.91 3.24
CA ARG A 131 18.50 -7.97 2.31
C ARG A 131 19.84 -7.73 3.00
N ALA A 132 19.84 -6.94 4.07
CA ALA A 132 21.03 -6.61 4.85
C ALA A 132 21.32 -7.63 5.97
N SER A 133 20.53 -8.72 6.08
CA SER A 133 20.63 -9.72 7.15
C SER A 133 22.00 -10.44 7.25
N SER A 134 22.81 -10.40 6.19
CA SER A 134 24.17 -10.95 6.20
C SER A 134 25.23 -9.99 6.73
N SER A 135 24.87 -8.73 7.01
CA SER A 135 25.76 -7.75 7.63
C SER A 135 25.47 -7.66 9.13
N ASN A 136 26.52 -7.68 9.94
CA ASN A 136 26.38 -7.58 11.41
C ASN A 136 25.93 -6.19 11.86
N PHE A 137 26.31 -5.14 11.11
CA PHE A 137 26.01 -3.75 11.40
C PHE A 137 25.63 -3.04 10.10
N PRO A 138 24.45 -3.34 9.53
CA PRO A 138 24.02 -2.70 8.30
C PRO A 138 23.73 -1.23 8.54
N ASP A 139 24.21 -0.38 7.65
CA ASP A 139 23.81 1.03 7.59
C ASP A 139 22.39 1.09 7.00
N LEU A 140 21.41 1.33 7.87
CA LEU A 140 19.99 1.34 7.53
C LEU A 140 19.41 2.75 7.74
N PRO A 141 18.50 3.21 6.88
CA PRO A 141 17.84 4.48 7.08
C PRO A 141 16.93 4.44 8.32
N LYS A 142 16.55 5.62 8.81
CA LYS A 142 15.68 5.73 9.98
C LYS A 142 14.25 5.28 9.62
N PRO A 143 13.54 4.57 10.50
CA PRO A 143 12.13 4.20 10.27
C PRO A 143 11.22 5.40 9.95
N GLU A 144 11.49 6.57 10.52
CA GLU A 144 10.72 7.81 10.36
C GLU A 144 10.72 8.32 8.91
N ASP A 145 11.80 8.04 8.16
CA ASP A 145 11.89 8.36 6.73
C ASP A 145 11.14 7.34 5.85
N ASN A 146 10.62 6.27 6.45
CA ASN A 146 10.08 5.10 5.78
C ASN A 146 8.63 4.78 6.18
N GLY A 147 7.85 5.79 6.57
CA GLY A 147 6.41 5.66 6.82
C GLY A 147 6.06 5.23 8.25
N TRP A 148 6.98 5.41 9.18
CA TRP A 148 6.76 5.32 10.63
C TRP A 148 6.86 6.70 11.28
N GLN A 149 6.42 6.82 12.52
CA GLN A 149 6.63 7.98 13.37
C GLN A 149 6.78 7.54 14.83
N PHE A 150 7.43 8.37 15.64
CA PHE A 150 7.48 8.15 17.09
C PHE A 150 6.19 8.64 17.74
N SER A 151 5.56 7.77 18.52
CA SER A 151 4.47 8.16 19.40
C SER A 151 5.03 8.95 20.60
N PRO A 152 4.19 9.73 21.30
CA PRO A 152 4.56 10.34 22.57
C PRO A 152 5.00 9.34 23.64
N SER A 153 4.59 8.07 23.53
CA SER A 153 5.01 6.97 24.43
C SER A 153 6.41 6.43 24.11
N GLY A 154 7.07 6.91 23.06
CA GLY A 154 8.41 6.46 22.65
C GLY A 154 8.40 5.17 21.82
N GLU A 155 7.25 4.79 21.27
CA GLU A 155 7.09 3.60 20.43
C GLU A 155 6.98 3.99 18.95
N PHE A 156 7.36 3.08 18.04
CA PHE A 156 7.11 3.29 16.62
C PHE A 156 5.65 2.99 16.29
N GLU A 157 4.98 3.96 15.67
CA GLU A 157 3.64 3.80 15.13
C GLU A 157 3.61 4.07 13.62
N VAL A 158 2.60 3.49 12.96
CA VAL A 158 2.41 3.68 11.53
C VAL A 158 2.03 5.13 11.26
N LYS A 159 2.80 5.80 10.39
CA LYS A 159 2.36 7.05 9.79
C LYS A 159 1.29 6.73 8.74
N TRP A 160 0.04 7.10 9.05
CA TRP A 160 -1.11 6.80 8.20
C TRP A 160 -1.25 7.75 7.01
N PHE A 161 -1.03 9.05 7.23
CA PHE A 161 -1.19 10.07 6.21
C PHE A 161 0.05 10.98 6.18
N SER A 162 0.43 11.44 4.98
CA SER A 162 1.50 12.41 4.81
C SER A 162 1.01 13.85 5.00
N LYS A 163 -0.30 14.06 4.83
CA LYS A 163 -1.01 15.34 4.97
C LYS A 163 -2.12 15.21 6.00
N ASP A 164 -2.72 16.36 6.32
CA ASP A 164 -3.94 16.40 7.13
C ASP A 164 -4.99 15.46 6.51
N PHE A 165 -5.45 14.49 7.31
CA PHE A 165 -6.47 13.52 6.91
C PHE A 165 -7.78 14.23 6.50
N ILE A 166 -8.04 15.39 7.08
CA ILE A 166 -9.28 16.15 6.93
C ILE A 166 -8.93 17.55 6.42
N PRO A 167 -9.52 17.98 5.28
CA PRO A 167 -9.41 19.36 4.82
C PRO A 167 -9.77 20.31 5.97
N LYS A 168 -8.99 21.38 6.14
CA LYS A 168 -9.14 22.30 7.27
C LYS A 168 -10.55 22.89 7.33
N GLU A 169 -11.17 23.06 6.17
CA GLU A 169 -12.52 23.57 5.97
C GLU A 169 -13.62 22.66 6.55
N LEU A 170 -13.31 21.38 6.78
CA LEU A 170 -14.25 20.38 7.31
C LEU A 170 -13.95 19.99 8.76
N GLN A 171 -12.91 20.57 9.39
CA GLN A 171 -12.55 20.24 10.77
C GLN A 171 -13.64 20.63 11.76
N ASP A 172 -14.37 21.72 11.49
CA ASP A 172 -15.44 22.20 12.37
C ASP A 172 -16.65 21.25 12.41
N ILE A 173 -16.84 20.41 11.38
CA ILE A 173 -17.93 19.42 11.34
C ILE A 173 -17.72 18.31 12.38
N LEU A 174 -16.47 18.07 12.79
CA LEU A 174 -16.13 17.01 13.75
C LEU A 174 -16.08 17.47 15.20
N ARG A 175 -16.04 18.77 15.45
CA ARG A 175 -16.12 19.35 16.80
C ARG A 175 -17.60 19.45 17.15
N LYS A 176 -18.15 18.37 17.71
CA LYS A 176 -19.44 18.42 18.42
C LYS A 176 -19.25 19.08 19.78
#